data_AF-A0A672TXP8-F1
#
_entry.id   AF-A0A672TXP8-F1
#
_cell.length_a   1.000
_cell.length_b   1.000
_cell.length_c   1.000
_cell.angle_alpha   90.00
_cell.angle_beta   90.00
_cell.angle_gamma   90.00
#
_symmetry.space_group_name_H-M   'P 1'
#
loop_
_entity.id
_entity.type
_entity.pdbx_description
1 polymer ?
#
loop_
_entity_poly.entity_id
_entity_poly.type
_entity_poly.pdbx_seq_one_letter_code
_entity_poly.pdbx_strand_id
1 'polypeptide(L)'
;MREAGISTKKVEPKKQSGSELALAYLTSWSENPEEWKFQKTRQTWLLLHMYDKEKVPDKYFTILLDYLQGLQGNARDLTVQKAEAFMKEFDDANAEDPDLLEKCERIRQVLQLLS
;
A
#
# COMPACT_ATOMS: atom_id res chain seq x y z
N MET A 1 12.57 -16.47 -51.60
CA MET A 1 12.67 -16.14 -50.16
C MET A 1 12.27 -14.69 -49.98
N ARG A 2 11.18 -14.41 -49.26
CA ARG A 2 10.81 -13.07 -48.82
C ARG A 2 10.35 -13.20 -47.37
N GLU A 3 11.06 -12.47 -46.52
CA GLU A 3 10.86 -12.43 -45.08
C GLU A 3 9.52 -11.77 -44.76
N ALA A 4 8.70 -12.42 -43.94
CA ALA A 4 7.49 -11.81 -43.36
C ALA A 4 7.83 -11.33 -41.95
N GLY A 5 7.93 -10.01 -41.83
CA GLY A 5 8.30 -9.31 -40.61
C GLY A 5 7.36 -9.58 -39.44
N ILE A 6 7.98 -9.60 -38.26
CA ILE A 6 7.36 -9.59 -36.94
C ILE A 6 6.37 -8.43 -36.84
N SER A 7 5.10 -8.75 -36.61
CA SER A 7 4.07 -7.78 -36.19
C SER A 7 4.17 -7.60 -34.68
N THR A 8 5.00 -6.65 -34.23
CA THR A 8 4.93 -6.14 -32.86
C THR A 8 3.62 -5.37 -32.70
N LYS A 9 2.65 -5.99 -32.04
CA LYS A 9 1.43 -5.32 -31.57
C LYS A 9 1.86 -4.24 -30.56
N LYS A 10 1.78 -2.98 -30.98
CA LYS A 10 1.90 -1.79 -30.13
C LYS A 10 0.75 -1.85 -29.10
N VAL A 11 1.04 -2.21 -27.87
CA VAL A 11 0.08 -2.15 -26.76
C VAL A 11 -0.01 -0.68 -26.35
N GLU A 12 -1.16 -0.05 -26.57
CA GLU A 12 -1.45 1.28 -26.03
C GLU A 12 -1.28 1.26 -24.50
N PRO A 13 -0.59 2.26 -23.90
CA PRO A 13 -0.41 2.29 -22.46
C PRO A 13 -1.77 2.52 -21.81
N LYS A 14 -2.34 1.46 -21.22
CA LYS A 14 -3.49 1.59 -20.32
C LYS A 14 -3.12 2.59 -19.23
N LYS A 15 -3.97 3.60 -19.01
CA LYS A 15 -3.82 4.51 -17.86
C LYS A 15 -3.74 3.65 -16.60
N GLN A 16 -2.61 3.71 -15.92
CA GLN A 16 -2.41 3.03 -14.65
C GLN A 16 -3.45 3.55 -13.64
N SER A 17 -4.07 2.62 -12.92
CA SER A 17 -5.04 2.90 -11.86
C SER A 17 -4.37 3.56 -10.65
N GLY A 18 -5.20 4.10 -9.75
CA GLY A 18 -4.72 4.72 -8.51
C GLY A 18 -3.88 3.78 -7.64
N SER A 19 -4.26 2.49 -7.57
CA SER A 19 -3.53 1.44 -6.87
C SER A 19 -2.19 1.15 -7.53
N GLU A 20 -2.16 0.91 -8.85
CA GLU A 20 -0.92 0.64 -9.59
C GLU A 20 0.11 1.75 -9.39
N LEU A 21 -0.33 3.01 -9.45
CA LEU A 21 0.54 4.17 -9.23
C LEU A 21 1.03 4.28 -7.78
N ALA A 22 0.22 3.90 -6.80
CA ALA A 22 0.62 3.92 -5.40
C ALA A 22 1.61 2.79 -5.05
N LEU A 23 1.41 1.60 -5.62
CA LEU A 23 2.35 0.48 -5.48
C LEU A 23 3.67 0.75 -6.22
N ALA A 24 3.62 1.38 -7.39
CA ALA A 24 4.81 1.83 -8.12
C ALA A 24 5.57 2.91 -7.34
N TYR A 25 4.86 3.86 -6.72
CA TYR A 25 5.46 4.87 -5.84
C TYR A 25 6.21 4.23 -4.67
N LEU A 26 5.62 3.20 -4.04
CA LEU A 26 6.25 2.49 -2.93
C LEU A 26 7.48 1.68 -3.38
N THR A 27 7.40 1.06 -4.57
CA THR A 27 8.54 0.34 -5.17
C THR A 27 9.69 1.29 -5.53
N SER A 28 9.37 2.45 -6.10
CA SER A 28 10.36 3.48 -6.40
C SER A 28 11.03 4.00 -5.14
N TRP A 29 10.30 4.12 -4.03
CA TRP A 29 10.88 4.49 -2.75
C TRP A 29 11.92 3.47 -2.26
N SER A 30 11.62 2.17 -2.40
CA SER A 30 12.53 1.11 -1.94
C SER A 30 13.70 0.85 -2.87
N GLU A 31 13.50 0.90 -4.19
CA GLU A 31 14.50 0.49 -5.18
C GLU A 31 15.32 1.67 -5.73
N ASN A 32 14.74 2.87 -5.80
CA ASN A 32 15.35 4.04 -6.43
C ASN A 32 15.16 5.31 -5.57
N PRO A 33 15.67 5.33 -4.32
CA PRO A 33 15.43 6.43 -3.38
C PRO A 33 15.97 7.79 -3.87
N GLU A 34 16.98 7.81 -4.75
CA GLU A 34 17.56 9.04 -5.32
C GLU A 34 16.59 9.78 -6.25
N GLU A 35 15.85 9.03 -7.07
CA GLU A 35 14.87 9.58 -8.02
C GLU A 35 13.47 9.71 -7.40
N TRP A 36 13.28 9.13 -6.21
CA TRP A 36 12.01 9.15 -5.53
C TRP A 36 11.64 10.56 -5.07
N LYS A 37 10.39 10.93 -5.34
CA LYS A 37 9.82 12.20 -4.91
C LYS A 37 8.56 11.91 -4.12
N PHE A 38 8.40 12.62 -3.01
CA PHE A 38 7.20 12.52 -2.20
C PHE A 38 5.95 12.85 -3.02
N GLN A 39 4.99 11.92 -3.03
CA GLN A 39 3.70 12.08 -3.71
C GLN A 39 2.58 11.87 -2.71
N LYS A 40 2.09 12.98 -2.13
CA LYS A 40 1.06 12.97 -1.08
C LYS A 40 -0.16 12.11 -1.45
N THR A 41 -0.66 12.22 -2.67
CA THR A 41 -1.81 11.43 -3.15
C THR A 41 -1.55 9.92 -3.06
N ARG A 42 -0.33 9.47 -3.37
CA ARG A 42 0.05 8.04 -3.31
C ARG A 42 0.20 7.58 -1.86
N GLN A 43 0.84 8.38 -1.03
CA GLN A 43 0.92 8.10 0.40
C GLN A 43 -0.48 8.01 1.04
N THR A 44 -1.36 8.99 0.79
CA THR A 44 -2.73 8.97 1.32
C THR A 44 -3.48 7.72 0.87
N TRP A 45 -3.31 7.30 -0.40
CA TRP A 45 -3.90 6.07 -0.90
C TRP A 45 -3.37 4.83 -0.16
N LEU A 46 -2.04 4.73 0.04
CA LEU A 46 -1.43 3.63 0.78
C LEU A 46 -1.95 3.56 2.21
N LEU A 47 -1.94 4.68 2.94
CA LEU A 47 -2.41 4.74 4.33
C LEU A 47 -3.89 4.39 4.49
N LEU A 48 -4.70 4.64 3.46
CA LEU A 48 -6.13 4.30 3.45
C LEU A 48 -6.38 2.82 3.17
N HIS A 49 -5.54 2.18 2.35
CA HIS A 49 -5.79 0.85 1.80
C HIS A 49 -4.81 -0.24 2.28
N MET A 50 -3.84 0.10 3.13
CA MET A 50 -2.79 -0.83 3.56
C MET A 50 -3.27 -2.08 4.28
N TYR A 51 -4.44 -2.02 4.91
CA TYR A 51 -4.99 -3.18 5.64
C TYR A 51 -5.66 -4.20 4.71
N ASP A 52 -5.94 -3.83 3.46
CA ASP A 52 -6.63 -4.68 2.48
C ASP A 52 -5.60 -5.43 1.62
N LYS A 53 -5.62 -6.77 1.67
CA LYS A 53 -4.67 -7.63 0.93
C LYS A 53 -4.88 -7.59 -0.59
N GLU A 54 -6.10 -7.36 -1.05
CA GLU A 54 -6.41 -7.25 -2.48
C GLU A 54 -5.87 -5.92 -3.05
N LYS A 55 -5.93 -4.85 -2.25
CA LYS A 55 -5.42 -3.53 -2.65
C LYS A 55 -3.92 -3.41 -2.50
N VAL A 56 -3.37 -3.93 -1.41
CA VAL A 56 -1.95 -3.92 -1.09
C VAL A 56 -1.51 -5.35 -0.80
N PRO A 57 -1.02 -6.09 -1.82
CA PRO A 57 -0.54 -7.45 -1.63
C PRO A 57 0.63 -7.53 -0.63
N ASP A 58 0.83 -8.68 0.01
CA ASP A 58 1.80 -8.86 1.11
C ASP A 58 3.23 -8.41 0.78
N LYS A 59 3.67 -8.61 -0.47
CA LYS A 59 4.95 -8.09 -0.97
C LYS A 59 5.07 -6.59 -0.76
N TYR A 60 4.04 -5.83 -1.14
CA TYR A 60 4.03 -4.38 -1.01
C TYR A 60 3.76 -3.95 0.42
N PHE A 61 2.95 -4.69 1.17
CA PHE A 61 2.70 -4.40 2.57
C PHE A 61 4.00 -4.46 3.39
N THR A 62 4.87 -5.44 3.12
CA THR A 62 6.20 -5.54 3.76
C THR A 62 7.03 -4.28 3.51
N ILE A 63 7.12 -3.83 2.25
CA ILE A 63 7.83 -2.58 1.88
C ILE A 63 7.16 -1.36 2.54
N LEU A 64 5.83 -1.38 2.66
CA LEU A 64 5.08 -0.30 3.27
C LEU A 64 5.40 -0.17 4.76
N LEU A 65 5.55 -1.27 5.49
CA LEU A 65 5.98 -1.23 6.89
C LEU A 65 7.32 -0.49 7.01
N ASP A 66 8.30 -0.79 6.15
CA ASP A 66 9.58 -0.05 6.14
C ASP A 66 9.39 1.44 5.83
N TYR A 67 8.49 1.77 4.89
CA TYR A 67 8.14 3.17 4.59
C TYR A 67 7.49 3.88 5.80
N LEU A 68 6.64 3.18 6.56
CA LEU A 68 5.97 3.74 7.73
C LEU A 68 6.94 4.08 8.87
N GLN A 69 8.08 3.39 8.98
CA GLN A 69 9.12 3.73 9.96
C GLN A 69 9.66 5.16 9.77
N GLY A 70 9.67 5.64 8.52
CA GLY A 70 10.07 7.01 8.19
C GLY A 70 9.00 8.08 8.42
N LEU A 71 7.78 7.71 8.83
CA LEU A 71 6.73 8.70 9.12
C LEU A 71 7.06 9.49 10.39
N GLN A 72 6.90 10.80 10.29
CA GLN A 72 7.15 11.73 11.39
C GLN A 72 6.00 12.73 11.53
N GLY A 73 5.82 13.22 12.76
CA GLY A 73 4.81 14.20 13.13
C GLY A 73 3.38 13.76 12.77
N ASN A 74 2.60 14.70 12.25
CA ASN A 74 1.16 14.55 12.04
C ASN A 74 0.77 13.32 11.19
N ALA A 75 1.58 12.97 10.17
CA ALA A 75 1.30 11.79 9.36
C ALA A 75 1.39 10.48 10.16
N ARG A 76 2.35 10.38 11.09
CA ARG A 76 2.47 9.26 12.02
C ARG A 76 1.28 9.24 12.99
N ASP A 77 1.03 10.37 13.64
CA ASP A 77 -0.02 10.49 14.66
C ASP A 77 -1.42 10.15 14.11
N LEU A 78 -1.73 10.60 12.90
CA LEU A 78 -2.99 10.26 12.22
C LEU A 78 -3.06 8.79 11.82
N THR A 79 -1.93 8.19 11.46
CA THR A 79 -1.89 6.77 11.09
C THR A 79 -2.16 5.90 12.31
N VAL A 80 -1.54 6.21 13.46
CA VAL A 80 -1.80 5.54 14.74
C VAL A 80 -3.26 5.71 15.16
N GLN A 81 -3.77 6.94 15.22
CA GLN A 81 -5.16 7.20 15.62
C GLN A 81 -6.18 6.43 14.75
N LYS A 82 -5.95 6.37 13.43
CA LYS A 82 -6.83 5.60 12.55
C LYS A 82 -6.72 4.09 12.78
N ALA A 83 -5.51 3.59 12.99
CA ALA A 83 -5.27 2.18 13.28
C ALA A 83 -5.93 1.77 14.62
N GLU A 84 -5.81 2.59 15.66
CA GLU A 84 -6.48 2.38 16.95
C GLU A 84 -8.00 2.39 16.83
N ALA A 85 -8.55 3.34 16.06
CA ALA A 85 -9.98 3.39 15.79
C ALA A 85 -10.47 2.11 15.10
N PHE A 86 -9.76 1.64 14.07
CA PHE A 86 -10.10 0.39 13.40
C PHE A 86 -10.01 -0.84 14.32
N MET A 87 -9.01 -0.91 15.20
CA MET A 87 -8.94 -2.01 16.19
C MET A 87 -10.14 -1.99 17.13
N LYS A 88 -10.53 -0.82 17.61
CA LYS A 88 -11.69 -0.69 18.50
C LYS A 88 -12.99 -1.11 17.82
N GLU A 89 -13.20 -0.66 16.58
CA GLU A 89 -14.36 -1.08 15.78
C GLU A 89 -14.39 -2.60 15.56
N PHE A 90 -13.22 -3.24 15.43
CA PHE A 90 -13.11 -4.70 15.30
C PHE A 90 -13.47 -5.44 16.60
N ASP A 91 -12.96 -4.97 17.75
CA ASP A 91 -13.26 -5.57 19.06
C ASP A 91 -14.76 -5.54 19.38
N ASP A 92 -15.45 -4.47 18.98
CA ASP A 92 -16.89 -4.31 19.15
C ASP A 92 -17.72 -5.21 18.20
N ALA A 93 -17.14 -5.62 17.06
CA ALA A 93 -17.86 -6.32 15.98
C ALA A 93 -17.99 -7.85 16.17
N ASN A 94 -17.34 -8.46 17.17
CA ASN A 94 -17.32 -9.92 17.40
C ASN A 94 -17.07 -10.71 16.09
N ALA A 95 -16.08 -10.25 15.31
CA ALA A 95 -15.92 -10.62 13.91
C ALA A 95 -15.24 -11.99 13.74
N GLU A 96 -16.01 -12.99 13.29
CA GLU A 96 -15.51 -14.28 12.75
C GLU A 96 -15.20 -14.22 11.24
N ASP A 97 -15.38 -13.05 10.62
CA ASP A 97 -15.12 -12.87 9.19
C ASP A 97 -13.61 -12.94 8.87
N PRO A 98 -13.19 -13.84 7.96
CA PRO A 98 -11.78 -14.00 7.61
C PRO A 98 -11.11 -12.73 7.07
N ASP A 99 -11.81 -11.92 6.27
CA ASP A 99 -11.24 -10.68 5.70
C ASP A 99 -11.04 -9.62 6.79
N LEU A 100 -11.97 -9.53 7.74
CA LEU A 100 -11.80 -8.68 8.92
C LEU A 100 -10.65 -9.15 9.82
N LEU A 101 -10.48 -10.46 10.01
CA LEU A 101 -9.35 -11.02 10.77
C LEU A 101 -8.01 -10.67 10.12
N GLU A 102 -7.89 -10.80 8.80
CA GLU A 102 -6.68 -10.45 8.05
C GLU A 102 -6.37 -8.94 8.12
N LYS A 103 -7.40 -8.09 8.02
CA LYS A 103 -7.25 -6.64 8.24
C LYS A 103 -6.77 -6.34 9.65
N CYS A 104 -7.35 -7.00 10.65
CA CYS A 104 -6.98 -6.85 12.05
C CYS A 104 -5.51 -7.20 12.30
N GLU A 105 -5.01 -8.29 11.70
CA GLU A 105 -3.59 -8.66 11.76
C GLU A 105 -2.68 -7.55 11.24
N ARG A 106 -3.00 -6.97 10.07
CA ARG A 106 -2.21 -5.87 9.50
C ARG A 106 -2.28 -4.61 10.34
N ILE A 107 -3.44 -4.28 10.91
CA ILE A 107 -3.60 -3.13 11.81
C ILE A 107 -2.70 -3.31 13.04
N ARG A 108 -2.68 -4.50 13.65
CA ARG A 108 -1.78 -4.81 14.78
C ARG A 108 -0.32 -4.61 14.42
N GLN A 109 0.12 -5.07 13.25
CA GLN A 109 1.50 -4.88 12.79
C GLN A 109 1.86 -3.39 12.66
N VAL A 110 0.95 -2.58 12.11
CA VAL A 110 1.16 -1.12 11.99
C VAL A 110 1.22 -0.45 13.37
N LEU A 111 0.33 -0.82 14.30
CA LEU A 111 0.36 -0.29 15.67
C LEU A 111 1.64 -0.67 16.41
N GLN A 112 2.09 -1.92 16.30
CA GLN A 112 3.34 -2.36 16.91
C GLN A 112 4.56 -1.63 16.36
N LEU A 113 4.54 -1.28 15.07
CA LEU A 113 5.61 -0.53 14.43
C LEU A 113 5.64 0.96 14.85
N LEU A 114 4.47 1.55 15.07
CA LEU A 114 4.31 2.98 15.32
C LEU A 114 4.11 3.35 16.80
N SER A 115 4.00 2.36 17.70
CA SER A 115 4.09 2.53 19.15
C SER A 115 5.53 2.85 19.59
#